data_AF-A0A6J3RAM4-F1
#
_entry.id   AF-A0A6J3RAM4-F1
#
_cell.length_a   1.000
_cell.length_b   1.000
_cell.length_c   1.000
_cell.angle_alpha   90.00
_cell.angle_beta   90.00
_cell.angle_gamma   90.00
#
_symmetry.space_group_name_H-M   'P 1'
#
loop_
_entity.id
_entity.type
_entity.pdbx_description
1 polymer ?
#
loop_
_entity_poly.entity_id
_entity_poly.type
_entity_poly.pdbx_seq_one_letter_code
_entity_poly.pdbx_strand_id
1 'polypeptide(L)'
;MLTRLKAKSERKVAKQICKVVLDHFEKEYSRELGDAWHTVRDILTSPSCWQYAVLLNRFKMPSERHQTGNLKKYYLLNAASLLPVLALELRDGEKVLDLCAGPGGKSIALLQCAYPGYLHCNEYDSLRLRWLRQTLESFIPQPLVNVIKVSELDGREMGDSQPETFDKVLVDAPCSNDRSWLFSSDSQNAACRISQRRNLPLLQIELLRSAIKALRPGGLLVYSTCTLSKAENQDVISEVLNSYSNIMPVDIKEMARTCSQDFTFAPTGQECGLLVIPDKGKAWGPMYVAKLKKSWTT
;
A
#
# COMPACT_ATOMS: atom_id res chain seq x y z
N MET A 1 -3.19 15.97 11.20
CA MET A 1 -4.57 16.38 11.56
C MET A 1 -5.54 15.79 10.52
N LEU A 2 -6.04 14.59 10.77
CA LEU A 2 -6.95 13.87 9.87
C LEU A 2 -8.36 14.45 10.01
N THR A 3 -8.93 15.04 8.95
CA THR A 3 -10.30 15.57 8.98
C THR A 3 -11.26 14.54 8.37
N ARG A 4 -12.30 14.17 9.12
CA ARG A 4 -13.31 13.17 8.71
C ARG A 4 -14.34 13.82 7.78
N LEU A 5 -14.34 13.47 6.49
CA LEU A 5 -15.39 13.88 5.57
C LEU A 5 -16.53 12.85 5.57
N LYS A 6 -17.78 13.31 5.83
CA LYS A 6 -18.99 12.52 5.57
C LYS A 6 -19.33 12.62 4.08
N ALA A 7 -19.47 11.48 3.40
CA ALA A 7 -19.85 11.46 1.98
C ALA A 7 -21.28 12.02 1.78
N LYS A 8 -21.45 12.97 0.85
CA LYS A 8 -22.78 13.38 0.36
C LYS A 8 -23.36 12.26 -0.52
N SER A 9 -24.65 11.96 -0.32
CA SER A 9 -25.37 10.92 -1.04
C SER A 9 -25.78 11.38 -2.45
N GLU A 10 -24.91 11.18 -3.43
CA GLU A 10 -25.35 11.05 -4.82
C GLU A 10 -25.57 9.57 -5.12
N ARG A 11 -26.60 9.27 -5.94
CA ARG A 11 -27.07 7.91 -6.30
C ARG A 11 -25.91 7.04 -6.81
N LYS A 12 -25.17 6.41 -5.90
CA LYS A 12 -24.18 5.38 -6.20
C LYS A 12 -24.94 4.09 -6.48
N VAL A 13 -24.64 3.45 -7.61
CA VAL A 13 -24.98 2.05 -7.86
C VAL A 13 -24.69 1.26 -6.59
N ALA A 14 -25.71 0.61 -6.03
CA ALA A 14 -25.56 -0.16 -4.81
C ALA A 14 -24.46 -1.21 -5.04
N LYS A 15 -23.34 -1.09 -4.33
CA LYS A 15 -22.25 -2.06 -4.47
C LYS A 15 -22.77 -3.40 -3.96
N GLN A 16 -22.97 -4.36 -4.88
CA GLN A 16 -23.43 -5.68 -4.53
C GLN A 16 -22.26 -6.52 -4.02
N ILE A 17 -22.45 -7.21 -2.91
CA ILE A 17 -21.45 -8.11 -2.34
C ILE A 17 -21.36 -9.38 -3.19
N CYS A 18 -20.15 -9.74 -3.58
CA CYS A 18 -19.87 -11.01 -4.25
C CYS A 18 -19.85 -12.14 -3.21
N LYS A 19 -20.93 -12.94 -3.17
CA LYS A 19 -21.06 -14.06 -2.21
C LYS A 19 -19.90 -15.06 -2.30
N VAL A 20 -19.43 -15.37 -3.51
CA VAL A 20 -18.31 -16.29 -3.74
C VAL A 20 -17.03 -15.82 -3.04
N VAL A 21 -16.75 -14.51 -3.08
CA VAL A 21 -15.59 -13.92 -2.38
C VAL A 21 -15.82 -13.92 -0.88
N LEU A 22 -17.02 -13.54 -0.44
CA LEU A 22 -17.35 -13.51 1.00
C LEU A 22 -17.24 -14.90 1.63
N ASP A 23 -17.78 -15.94 0.99
CA ASP A 23 -17.71 -17.33 1.47
C ASP A 23 -16.27 -17.85 1.54
N HIS A 24 -15.42 -17.42 0.60
CA HIS A 24 -13.99 -17.73 0.63
C HIS A 24 -13.30 -17.03 1.82
N PHE A 25 -13.55 -15.74 2.01
CA PHE A 25 -13.01 -14.97 3.15
C PHE A 25 -13.51 -15.50 4.48
N GLU A 26 -14.77 -15.94 4.57
CA GLU A 26 -15.31 -16.56 5.79
C GLU A 26 -14.51 -17.80 6.20
N LYS A 27 -14.15 -18.66 5.25
CA LYS A 27 -13.37 -19.88 5.53
C LYS A 27 -11.93 -19.57 5.93
N GLU A 28 -11.32 -18.56 5.34
CA GLU A 28 -9.92 -18.20 5.59
C GLU A 28 -9.78 -17.34 6.84
N TYR A 29 -10.43 -16.17 6.86
CA TYR A 29 -10.20 -15.15 7.87
C TYR A 29 -10.86 -15.47 9.21
N SER A 30 -11.89 -16.33 9.27
CA SER A 30 -12.34 -16.88 10.55
C SER A 30 -11.26 -17.69 11.27
N ARG A 31 -10.38 -18.37 10.51
CA ARG A 31 -9.26 -19.14 11.08
C ARG A 31 -8.07 -18.24 11.43
N GLU A 32 -7.78 -17.24 10.58
CA GLU A 32 -6.61 -16.38 10.76
C GLU A 32 -6.82 -15.28 11.81
N LEU A 33 -8.02 -14.69 11.87
CA LEU A 33 -8.34 -13.57 12.78
C LEU A 33 -9.19 -13.99 13.99
N GLY A 34 -9.72 -15.21 14.00
CA GLY A 34 -10.58 -15.71 15.08
C GLY A 34 -11.79 -14.79 15.30
N ASP A 35 -12.07 -14.47 16.58
CA ASP A 35 -13.23 -13.65 16.98
C ASP A 35 -13.26 -12.25 16.35
N ALA A 36 -12.09 -11.70 16.01
CA ALA A 36 -11.99 -10.37 15.38
C ALA A 36 -12.64 -10.34 13.98
N TRP A 37 -12.70 -11.48 13.29
CA TRP A 37 -13.22 -11.56 11.92
C TRP A 37 -14.66 -11.07 11.81
N HIS A 38 -15.52 -11.38 12.78
CA HIS A 38 -16.93 -10.96 12.75
C HIS A 38 -17.07 -9.44 12.60
N THR A 39 -16.33 -8.67 13.41
CA THR A 39 -16.37 -7.21 13.35
C THR A 39 -15.76 -6.67 12.05
N VAL A 40 -14.64 -7.26 11.63
CA VAL A 40 -13.95 -6.88 10.38
C VAL A 40 -14.87 -7.09 9.17
N ARG A 41 -15.49 -8.26 9.07
CA ARG A 41 -16.43 -8.64 8.01
C ARG A 41 -17.61 -7.67 7.95
N ASP A 42 -18.23 -7.37 9.09
CA ASP A 42 -19.41 -6.50 9.13
C ASP A 42 -19.10 -5.10 8.57
N ILE A 43 -17.90 -4.58 8.83
CA ILE A 43 -17.44 -3.29 8.30
C ILE A 43 -17.03 -3.39 6.83
N LEU A 44 -16.33 -4.46 6.45
CA LEU A 44 -15.94 -4.71 5.07
C LEU A 44 -17.13 -4.84 4.13
N THR A 45 -18.22 -5.45 4.60
CA THR A 45 -19.46 -5.63 3.84
C THR A 45 -20.40 -4.43 3.88
N SER A 46 -20.09 -3.40 4.68
CA SER A 46 -20.90 -2.19 4.85
C SER A 46 -20.19 -0.92 4.33
N PRO A 47 -20.28 -0.59 3.03
CA PRO A 47 -19.63 0.60 2.47
C PRO A 47 -20.00 1.93 3.12
N SER A 48 -21.17 2.03 3.76
CA SER A 48 -21.61 3.20 4.51
C SER A 48 -20.76 3.49 5.75
N CYS A 49 -20.08 2.47 6.29
CA CYS A 49 -19.18 2.60 7.43
C CYS A 49 -17.77 3.05 7.04
N TRP A 50 -17.42 3.01 5.75
CA TRP A 50 -16.05 3.27 5.31
C TRP A 50 -15.67 4.74 5.48
N GLN A 51 -14.49 4.96 6.04
CA GLN A 51 -13.91 6.28 6.22
C GLN A 51 -12.92 6.58 5.10
N TYR A 52 -12.84 7.86 4.76
CA TYR A 52 -11.86 8.41 3.83
C TYR A 52 -11.08 9.50 4.55
N ALA A 53 -9.77 9.51 4.37
CA ALA A 53 -8.88 10.55 4.84
C ALA A 53 -8.54 11.52 3.71
N VAL A 54 -8.26 12.75 4.12
CA VAL A 54 -7.85 13.85 3.27
C VAL A 54 -6.35 14.05 3.46
N LEU A 55 -5.56 13.67 2.46
CA LEU A 55 -4.16 14.09 2.38
C LEU A 55 -4.12 15.46 1.73
N LEU A 56 -3.84 16.50 2.51
CA LEU A 56 -3.72 17.86 2.01
C LEU A 56 -2.47 17.99 1.15
N ASN A 57 -2.60 18.70 0.03
CA ASN A 57 -1.47 19.02 -0.82
C ASN A 57 -0.72 20.23 -0.26
N ARG A 58 0.50 20.01 0.24
CA ARG A 58 1.36 21.06 0.82
C ARG A 58 1.78 22.14 -0.18
N PHE A 59 1.64 21.86 -1.48
CA PHE A 59 2.03 22.77 -2.56
C PHE A 59 0.99 23.86 -2.92
N LYS A 60 -0.16 23.95 -2.20
CA LYS A 60 -1.26 24.99 -2.27
C LYS A 60 -2.01 25.24 -3.62
N MET A 61 -3.35 25.03 -3.62
CA MET A 61 -4.49 25.56 -4.46
C MET A 61 -4.50 25.37 -6.02
N PRO A 62 -5.66 25.37 -6.77
CA PRO A 62 -7.04 25.76 -6.44
C PRO A 62 -8.17 24.72 -6.70
N SER A 63 -7.91 23.54 -7.27
CA SER A 63 -8.98 22.69 -7.85
C SER A 63 -9.31 21.43 -7.04
N GLU A 64 -10.53 20.90 -7.17
CA GLU A 64 -10.94 19.60 -6.60
C GLU A 64 -10.84 18.45 -7.62
N ARG A 65 -10.90 18.77 -8.91
CA ARG A 65 -10.86 17.81 -10.04
C ARG A 65 -9.54 17.94 -10.80
N HIS A 66 -9.16 16.87 -11.51
CA HIS A 66 -7.96 16.92 -12.35
C HIS A 66 -8.24 17.88 -13.52
N GLN A 67 -7.32 18.83 -13.69
CA GLN A 67 -7.28 19.77 -14.81
C GLN A 67 -5.81 19.99 -15.11
N THR A 68 -5.39 19.76 -16.35
CA THR A 68 -4.01 20.01 -16.79
C THR A 68 -3.60 21.43 -16.42
N GLY A 69 -2.43 21.55 -15.78
CA GLY A 69 -1.90 22.83 -15.30
C GLY A 69 -2.41 23.29 -13.93
N ASN A 70 -3.40 22.62 -13.32
CA ASN A 70 -3.93 22.96 -12.00
C ASN A 70 -3.67 21.86 -10.98
N LEU A 71 -3.19 22.25 -9.79
CA LEU A 71 -3.01 21.33 -8.69
C LEU A 71 -4.32 21.10 -7.92
N LYS A 72 -4.50 19.87 -7.46
CA LYS A 72 -5.56 19.47 -6.55
C LYS A 72 -5.21 19.85 -5.12
N LYS A 73 -6.24 20.27 -4.36
CA LYS A 73 -6.09 20.64 -2.95
C LYS A 73 -5.82 19.47 -2.03
N TYR A 74 -6.40 18.30 -2.33
CA TYR A 74 -6.29 17.12 -1.50
C TYR A 74 -6.47 15.83 -2.28
N TYR A 75 -5.88 14.75 -1.77
CA TYR A 75 -6.06 13.39 -2.25
C TYR A 75 -6.93 12.61 -1.24
N LEU A 76 -7.96 11.92 -1.73
CA LEU A 76 -8.77 11.04 -0.89
C LEU A 76 -8.18 9.63 -0.90
N LEU A 77 -7.92 9.10 0.29
CA LEU A 77 -7.35 7.76 0.46
C LEU A 77 -7.88 7.08 1.72
N ASN A 78 -7.60 5.78 1.83
CA ASN A 78 -7.66 5.09 3.10
C ASN A 78 -6.50 5.59 3.98
N ALA A 79 -6.77 6.08 5.20
CA ALA A 79 -5.72 6.62 6.07
C ALA A 79 -4.61 5.60 6.34
N ALA A 80 -4.96 4.31 6.40
CA ALA A 80 -3.98 3.24 6.65
C ALA A 80 -2.91 3.17 5.54
N SER A 81 -3.22 3.61 4.31
CA SER A 81 -2.26 3.67 3.21
C SER A 81 -1.12 4.68 3.43
N LEU A 82 -1.20 5.54 4.46
CA LEU A 82 -0.10 6.41 4.88
C LEU A 82 0.93 5.68 5.75
N LEU A 83 0.55 4.60 6.45
CA LEU A 83 1.45 3.90 7.37
C LEU A 83 2.71 3.33 6.67
N PRO A 84 2.63 2.72 5.47
CA PRO A 84 3.84 2.29 4.75
C PRO A 84 4.79 3.44 4.43
N VAL A 85 4.22 4.60 4.07
CA VAL A 85 4.99 5.81 3.70
C VAL A 85 5.70 6.39 4.93
N LEU A 86 4.98 6.45 6.07
CA LEU A 86 5.54 6.92 7.33
C LEU A 86 6.62 5.96 7.86
N ALA A 87 6.39 4.64 7.76
CA ALA A 87 7.35 3.62 8.19
C ALA A 87 8.68 3.67 7.42
N LEU A 88 8.67 4.15 6.17
CA LEU A 88 9.85 4.25 5.33
C LEU A 88 10.84 5.33 5.84
N GLU A 89 10.34 6.31 6.61
CA GLU A 89 11.12 7.39 7.22
C GLU A 89 12.02 8.08 6.17
N LEU A 90 11.41 8.48 5.05
CA LEU A 90 12.09 9.16 3.96
C LEU A 90 12.62 10.53 4.42
N ARG A 91 13.86 10.84 4.02
CA ARG A 91 14.52 12.13 4.31
C ARG A 91 14.77 12.89 3.01
N ASP A 92 14.95 14.20 3.14
CA ASP A 92 15.26 15.07 2.01
C ASP A 92 16.59 14.64 1.35
N GLY A 93 16.62 14.69 0.01
CA GLY A 93 17.79 14.32 -0.80
C GLY A 93 17.97 12.82 -1.03
N GLU A 94 17.25 11.93 -0.34
CA GLU A 94 17.35 10.48 -0.55
C GLU A 94 16.75 10.04 -1.90
N LYS A 95 17.29 8.96 -2.48
CA LYS A 95 16.77 8.27 -3.66
C LYS A 95 15.78 7.20 -3.22
N VAL A 96 14.56 7.27 -3.74
CA VAL A 96 13.48 6.35 -3.37
C VAL A 96 12.89 5.66 -4.61
N LEU A 97 12.56 4.38 -4.45
CA LEU A 97 11.85 3.58 -5.44
C LEU A 97 10.46 3.23 -4.89
N ASP A 98 9.42 3.59 -5.62
CA ASP A 98 8.06 3.08 -5.46
C ASP A 98 7.84 2.03 -6.56
N LEU A 99 8.03 0.76 -6.21
CA LEU A 99 8.16 -0.34 -7.19
C LEU A 99 6.83 -0.69 -7.89
N CYS A 100 5.71 -0.43 -7.22
CA CYS A 100 4.35 -0.75 -7.65
C CYS A 100 3.43 0.46 -7.39
N ALA A 101 3.73 1.57 -8.07
CA ALA A 101 3.27 2.90 -7.71
C ALA A 101 1.80 3.20 -8.06
N GLY A 102 1.14 2.42 -8.92
CA GLY A 102 -0.21 2.73 -9.39
C GLY A 102 -1.27 2.63 -8.29
N PRO A 103 -2.25 3.55 -8.20
CA PRO A 103 -2.50 4.72 -9.06
C PRO A 103 -1.78 6.02 -8.62
N GLY A 104 -0.81 5.96 -7.70
CA GLY A 104 0.05 7.10 -7.32
C GLY A 104 -0.22 7.71 -5.95
N GLY A 105 -1.16 7.17 -5.17
CA GLY A 105 -1.51 7.72 -3.85
C GLY A 105 -0.35 7.71 -2.84
N LYS A 106 0.42 6.62 -2.80
CA LYS A 106 1.61 6.49 -1.93
C LYS A 106 2.78 7.31 -2.46
N SER A 107 2.96 7.38 -3.78
CA SER A 107 3.99 8.23 -4.42
C SER A 107 3.78 9.71 -4.11
N ILE A 108 2.53 10.22 -4.16
CA ILE A 108 2.23 11.57 -3.71
C ILE A 108 2.52 11.71 -2.22
N ALA A 109 2.08 10.76 -1.39
CA ALA A 109 2.31 10.82 0.05
C ALA A 109 3.81 10.90 0.40
N LEU A 110 4.68 10.16 -0.29
CA LEU A 110 6.14 10.29 -0.16
C LEU A 110 6.60 11.74 -0.44
N LEU A 111 6.11 12.35 -1.52
CA LEU A 111 6.41 13.73 -1.89
C LEU A 111 5.77 14.79 -0.96
N GLN A 112 4.77 14.41 -0.16
CA GLN A 112 4.22 15.26 0.90
C GLN A 112 5.06 15.18 2.18
N CYS A 113 5.73 14.05 2.44
CA CYS A 113 6.58 13.84 3.60
C CYS A 113 7.96 14.49 3.46
N ALA A 114 8.60 14.38 2.30
CA ALA A 114 9.97 14.83 2.07
C ALA A 114 10.19 15.35 0.63
N TYR A 115 11.35 15.94 0.39
CA TYR A 115 11.86 16.33 -0.92
C TYR A 115 12.94 15.33 -1.36
N PRO A 116 12.57 14.20 -1.98
CA PRO A 116 13.55 13.22 -2.43
C PRO A 116 14.48 13.82 -3.49
N GLY A 117 15.74 13.41 -3.47
CA GLY A 117 16.69 13.78 -4.52
C GLY A 117 16.38 13.08 -5.84
N TYR A 118 15.72 11.91 -5.76
CA TYR A 118 15.22 11.15 -6.90
C TYR A 118 14.08 10.23 -6.45
N LEU A 119 12.96 10.24 -7.16
CA LEU A 119 11.84 9.32 -6.94
C LEU A 119 11.54 8.56 -8.22
N HIS A 120 11.72 7.23 -8.20
CA HIS A 120 11.34 6.37 -9.31
C HIS A 120 10.01 5.67 -8.99
N CYS A 121 8.95 6.05 -9.70
CA CYS A 121 7.64 5.41 -9.65
C CYS A 121 7.50 4.40 -10.81
N ASN A 122 7.47 3.12 -10.49
CA ASN A 122 7.27 2.06 -11.48
C ASN A 122 5.85 1.47 -11.37
N GLU A 123 5.18 1.25 -12.50
CA GLU A 123 3.90 0.54 -12.53
C GLU A 123 3.84 -0.34 -13.79
N TYR A 124 3.63 -1.64 -13.59
CA TYR A 124 3.61 -2.63 -14.67
C TYR A 124 2.33 -2.58 -15.52
N ASP A 125 1.18 -2.26 -14.91
CA ASP A 125 -0.10 -2.22 -15.62
C ASP A 125 -0.30 -0.87 -16.34
N SER A 126 -0.45 -0.91 -17.67
CA SER A 126 -0.55 0.30 -18.51
C SER A 126 -1.72 1.22 -18.12
N LEU A 127 -2.83 0.65 -17.64
CA LEU A 127 -4.01 1.44 -17.23
C LEU A 127 -3.73 2.17 -15.91
N ARG A 128 -3.16 1.48 -14.92
CA ARG A 128 -2.75 2.05 -13.64
C ARG A 128 -1.61 3.04 -13.81
N LEU A 129 -0.71 2.82 -14.77
CA LEU A 129 0.34 3.77 -15.14
C LEU A 129 -0.26 5.08 -15.66
N ARG A 130 -1.30 5.00 -16.51
CA ARG A 130 -2.02 6.20 -16.97
C ARG A 130 -2.63 6.96 -15.78
N TRP A 131 -3.23 6.26 -14.82
CA TRP A 131 -3.74 6.89 -13.60
C TRP A 131 -2.62 7.48 -12.74
N LEU A 132 -1.49 6.79 -12.59
CA LEU A 132 -0.31 7.30 -11.88
C LEU A 132 0.17 8.62 -12.50
N ARG A 133 0.29 8.69 -13.82
CA ARG A 133 0.69 9.93 -14.53
C ARG A 133 -0.29 11.07 -14.27
N GLN A 134 -1.59 10.81 -14.40
CA GLN A 134 -2.63 11.81 -14.11
C GLN A 134 -2.61 12.27 -12.64
N THR A 135 -2.37 11.33 -11.74
CA THR A 135 -2.25 11.60 -10.31
C THR A 135 -1.03 12.48 -10.04
N LEU A 136 0.16 12.14 -10.53
CA LEU A 136 1.34 12.98 -10.36
C LEU A 136 1.15 14.38 -10.97
N GLU A 137 0.62 14.49 -12.19
CA GLU A 137 0.32 15.77 -12.84
C GLU A 137 -0.68 16.63 -12.01
N SER A 138 -1.65 15.98 -11.34
CA SER A 138 -2.65 16.68 -10.53
C SER A 138 -2.10 17.22 -9.22
N PHE A 139 -0.96 16.73 -8.72
CA PHE A 139 -0.54 16.98 -7.34
C PHE A 139 0.85 17.57 -7.22
N ILE A 140 1.70 17.40 -8.22
CA ILE A 140 3.11 17.74 -8.15
C ILE A 140 3.41 18.99 -9.00
N PRO A 141 3.97 20.07 -8.42
CA PRO A 141 4.35 21.25 -9.17
C PRO A 141 5.57 20.99 -10.07
N GLN A 142 5.68 21.74 -11.17
CA GLN A 142 6.73 21.61 -12.20
C GLN A 142 8.17 21.45 -11.67
N PRO A 143 8.64 22.22 -10.65
CA PRO A 143 10.02 22.06 -10.15
C PRO A 143 10.34 20.67 -9.61
N LEU A 144 9.34 19.96 -9.07
CA LEU A 144 9.51 18.61 -8.52
C LEU A 144 9.32 17.51 -9.57
N VAL A 145 8.83 17.82 -10.77
CA VAL A 145 8.67 16.83 -11.84
C VAL A 145 10.04 16.31 -12.30
N ASN A 146 11.07 17.15 -12.29
CA ASN A 146 12.41 16.81 -12.75
C ASN A 146 13.11 15.73 -11.91
N VAL A 147 12.71 15.56 -10.64
CA VAL A 147 13.27 14.52 -9.76
C VAL A 147 12.48 13.20 -9.83
N ILE A 148 11.38 13.17 -10.59
CA ILE A 148 10.47 12.01 -10.66
C ILE A 148 10.66 11.28 -11.99
N LYS A 149 11.03 10.01 -11.92
CA LYS A 149 10.99 9.08 -13.07
C LYS A 149 9.75 8.21 -12.97
N VAL A 150 8.99 8.13 -14.07
CA VAL A 150 7.86 7.20 -14.20
C VAL A 150 8.20 6.14 -15.25
N SER A 151 8.06 4.86 -14.93
CA SER A 151 8.32 3.75 -15.87
C SER A 151 7.24 2.68 -15.86
N GLU A 152 7.16 1.96 -16.98
CA GLU A 152 6.34 0.77 -17.17
C GLU A 152 7.27 -0.43 -17.40
N LEU A 153 7.78 -0.98 -16.30
CA LEU A 153 8.72 -2.11 -16.32
C LEU A 153 8.22 -3.22 -15.39
N ASP A 154 8.66 -4.44 -15.65
CA ASP A 154 8.49 -5.54 -14.69
C ASP A 154 9.31 -5.24 -13.43
N GLY A 155 8.61 -5.07 -12.30
CA GLY A 155 9.23 -4.76 -11.02
C GLY A 155 10.21 -5.85 -10.56
N ARG A 156 10.10 -7.07 -11.07
CA ARG A 156 11.00 -8.19 -10.76
C ARG A 156 12.41 -8.01 -11.33
N GLU A 157 12.56 -7.17 -12.34
CA GLU A 157 13.85 -6.90 -13.01
C GLU A 157 14.52 -5.60 -12.53
N MET A 158 13.86 -4.84 -11.65
CA MET A 158 14.34 -3.52 -11.22
C MET A 158 15.69 -3.59 -10.51
N GLY A 159 15.89 -4.58 -9.63
CA GLY A 159 17.14 -4.78 -8.92
C GLY A 159 18.31 -5.22 -9.80
N ASP A 160 18.04 -5.88 -10.94
CA ASP A 160 19.07 -6.20 -11.93
C ASP A 160 19.45 -4.95 -12.74
N SER A 161 18.45 -4.11 -13.05
CA SER A 161 18.63 -2.89 -13.82
C SER A 161 19.27 -1.75 -13.03
N GLN A 162 18.97 -1.63 -11.74
CA GLN A 162 19.43 -0.56 -10.85
C GLN A 162 19.88 -1.12 -9.50
N PRO A 163 20.94 -1.96 -9.47
CA PRO A 163 21.42 -2.57 -8.24
C PRO A 163 21.91 -1.50 -7.27
N GLU A 164 21.62 -1.70 -5.98
CA GLU A 164 22.12 -0.89 -4.85
C GLU A 164 22.02 0.63 -5.03
N THR A 165 21.00 1.06 -5.77
CA THR A 165 20.83 2.45 -6.22
C THR A 165 20.03 3.29 -5.23
N PHE A 166 19.07 2.66 -4.54
CA PHE A 166 18.07 3.38 -3.74
C PHE A 166 18.39 3.34 -2.25
N ASP A 167 18.20 4.48 -1.58
CA ASP A 167 18.23 4.60 -0.12
C ASP A 167 17.03 3.91 0.52
N LYS A 168 15.88 4.03 -0.15
CA LYS A 168 14.57 3.60 0.32
C LYS A 168 13.81 2.90 -0.79
N VAL A 169 13.18 1.77 -0.49
CA VAL A 169 12.31 1.07 -1.44
C VAL A 169 10.95 0.81 -0.80
N LEU A 170 9.88 1.21 -1.48
CA LEU A 170 8.50 0.89 -1.15
C LEU A 170 7.99 -0.17 -2.13
N VAL A 171 7.51 -1.29 -1.59
CA VAL A 171 6.87 -2.37 -2.33
C VAL A 171 5.42 -2.48 -1.86
N ASP A 172 4.54 -1.68 -2.46
CA ASP A 172 3.09 -1.81 -2.28
C ASP A 172 2.55 -2.87 -3.23
N ALA A 173 2.70 -4.13 -2.84
CA ALA A 173 2.63 -5.23 -3.78
C ALA A 173 1.20 -5.48 -4.29
N PRO A 174 1.05 -5.96 -5.54
CA PRO A 174 -0.23 -6.46 -6.01
C PRO A 174 -0.71 -7.60 -5.11
N CYS A 175 -1.95 -7.52 -4.64
CA CYS A 175 -2.53 -8.46 -3.69
C CYS A 175 -4.02 -8.70 -3.99
N SER A 176 -4.66 -9.57 -3.20
CA SER A 176 -6.10 -9.86 -3.31
C SER A 176 -7.02 -8.65 -3.07
N ASN A 177 -6.50 -7.50 -2.60
CA ASN A 177 -7.23 -6.24 -2.45
C ASN A 177 -8.67 -6.43 -1.93
N ASP A 178 -8.78 -7.01 -0.73
CA ASP A 178 -9.99 -7.66 -0.23
C ASP A 178 -11.23 -6.77 -0.27
N ARG A 179 -11.06 -5.49 0.10
CA ARG A 179 -12.15 -4.51 0.06
C ARG A 179 -12.66 -4.29 -1.36
N SER A 180 -11.81 -4.34 -2.38
CA SER A 180 -12.21 -4.20 -3.78
C SER A 180 -12.86 -5.49 -4.29
N TRP A 181 -12.26 -6.65 -4.00
CA TRP A 181 -12.76 -7.94 -4.49
C TRP A 181 -14.17 -8.26 -3.98
N LEU A 182 -14.50 -7.88 -2.74
CA LEU A 182 -15.84 -8.06 -2.14
C LEU A 182 -16.99 -7.46 -2.96
N PHE A 183 -16.75 -6.41 -3.76
CA PHE A 183 -17.80 -5.73 -4.54
C PHE A 183 -17.67 -5.95 -6.03
N SER A 184 -17.03 -7.06 -6.41
CA SER A 184 -16.97 -7.50 -7.79
C SER A 184 -18.36 -7.88 -8.28
N SER A 185 -18.77 -7.31 -9.42
CA SER A 185 -20.11 -7.53 -9.99
C SER A 185 -20.29 -8.91 -10.64
N ASP A 186 -19.21 -9.64 -10.91
CA ASP A 186 -19.22 -10.90 -11.65
C ASP A 186 -18.62 -12.06 -10.82
N SER A 187 -19.44 -13.09 -10.59
CA SER A 187 -19.10 -14.29 -9.81
C SER A 187 -18.10 -15.22 -10.52
N GLN A 188 -18.12 -15.32 -11.85
CA GLN A 188 -17.18 -16.15 -12.60
C GLN A 188 -15.77 -15.54 -12.54
N ASN A 189 -15.69 -14.23 -12.77
CA ASN A 189 -14.43 -13.48 -12.62
C ASN A 189 -13.93 -13.47 -11.17
N ALA A 190 -14.82 -13.52 -10.17
CA ALA A 190 -14.43 -13.67 -8.78
C ALA A 190 -13.83 -15.06 -8.49
N ALA A 191 -14.44 -16.14 -8.98
CA ALA A 191 -13.92 -17.50 -8.82
C ALA A 191 -12.55 -17.67 -9.49
N CYS A 192 -12.38 -17.10 -10.70
CA CYS A 192 -11.10 -17.09 -11.40
C CYS A 192 -10.01 -16.37 -10.58
N ARG A 193 -10.33 -15.18 -10.03
CA ARG A 193 -9.41 -14.43 -9.16
C ARG A 193 -9.02 -15.19 -7.90
N ILE A 194 -9.96 -15.86 -7.25
CA ILE A 194 -9.69 -16.71 -6.08
C ILE A 194 -8.72 -17.85 -6.46
N SER A 195 -8.92 -18.49 -7.62
CA SER A 195 -8.00 -19.51 -8.13
C SER A 195 -6.59 -18.96 -8.37
N GLN A 196 -6.48 -17.76 -8.95
CA GLN A 196 -5.21 -17.10 -9.24
C GLN A 196 -4.51 -16.56 -7.99
N ARG A 197 -5.25 -16.29 -6.91
CA ARG A 197 -4.75 -15.72 -5.65
C ARG A 197 -3.57 -16.49 -5.06
N ARG A 198 -3.54 -17.83 -5.22
CA ARG A 198 -2.44 -18.70 -4.76
C ARG A 198 -1.07 -18.36 -5.35
N ASN A 199 -1.03 -17.66 -6.48
CA ASN A 199 0.22 -17.25 -7.14
C ASN A 199 0.73 -15.88 -6.65
N LEU A 200 -0.09 -15.11 -5.92
CA LEU A 200 0.28 -13.76 -5.47
C LEU A 200 1.45 -13.77 -4.48
N PRO A 201 1.52 -14.67 -3.47
CA PRO A 201 2.68 -14.72 -2.57
C PRO A 201 4.00 -14.92 -3.31
N LEU A 202 4.02 -15.78 -4.33
CA LEU A 202 5.23 -16.02 -5.13
C LEU A 202 5.65 -14.74 -5.88
N LEU A 203 4.71 -14.05 -6.52
CA LEU A 203 4.98 -12.76 -7.17
C LEU A 203 5.49 -11.70 -6.18
N GLN A 204 4.90 -11.65 -4.98
CA GLN A 204 5.28 -10.71 -3.93
C GLN A 204 6.73 -10.98 -3.44
N ILE A 205 7.12 -12.24 -3.31
CA ILE A 205 8.50 -12.65 -2.99
C ILE A 205 9.46 -12.26 -4.12
N GLU A 206 9.10 -12.48 -5.39
CA GLU A 206 9.91 -12.09 -6.55
C GLU A 206 10.14 -10.57 -6.59
N LEU A 207 9.09 -9.77 -6.33
CA LEU A 207 9.19 -8.32 -6.24
C LEU A 207 10.07 -7.88 -5.07
N LEU A 208 9.94 -8.50 -3.90
CA LEU A 208 10.78 -8.22 -2.74
C LEU A 208 12.25 -8.55 -2.98
N ARG A 209 12.53 -9.68 -3.64
CA ARG A 209 13.89 -10.04 -4.07
C ARG A 209 14.51 -8.95 -4.94
N SER A 210 13.76 -8.47 -5.93
CA SER A 210 14.23 -7.40 -6.81
C SER A 210 14.45 -6.09 -6.05
N ALA A 211 13.52 -5.73 -5.17
CA ALA A 211 13.62 -4.56 -4.30
C ALA A 211 14.86 -4.61 -3.38
N ILE A 212 15.15 -5.76 -2.78
CA ILE A 212 16.35 -6.00 -1.95
C ILE A 212 17.64 -5.79 -2.75
N LYS A 213 17.67 -6.25 -4.01
CA LYS A 213 18.83 -6.05 -4.88
C LYS A 213 18.98 -4.58 -5.30
N ALA A 214 17.87 -3.87 -5.54
CA ALA A 214 17.87 -2.45 -5.85
C ALA A 214 18.27 -1.55 -4.66
N LEU A 215 18.08 -2.04 -3.43
CA LEU A 215 18.34 -1.32 -2.20
C LEU A 215 19.84 -1.30 -1.86
N ARG A 216 20.38 -0.13 -1.53
CA ARG A 216 21.76 0.00 -1.08
C ARG A 216 21.99 -0.64 0.30
N PRO A 217 23.21 -1.09 0.63
CA PRO A 217 23.55 -1.47 2.00
C PRO A 217 23.21 -0.36 3.00
N GLY A 218 22.62 -0.72 4.13
CA GLY A 218 22.11 0.22 5.14
C GLY A 218 20.75 0.85 4.83
N GLY A 219 20.21 0.67 3.62
CA GLY A 219 18.92 1.21 3.20
C GLY A 219 17.71 0.56 3.88
N LEU A 220 16.54 1.20 3.77
CA LEU A 220 15.28 0.68 4.31
C LEU A 220 14.31 0.24 3.21
N LEU A 221 13.64 -0.87 3.44
CA LEU A 221 12.57 -1.38 2.61
C LEU A 221 11.27 -1.44 3.41
N VAL A 222 10.18 -0.97 2.82
CA VAL A 222 8.84 -1.20 3.35
C VAL A 222 8.03 -2.02 2.36
N TYR A 223 7.49 -3.12 2.84
CA TYR A 223 6.50 -3.94 2.15
C TYR A 223 5.11 -3.57 2.65
N SER A 224 4.13 -3.50 1.75
CA SER A 224 2.73 -3.36 2.15
C SER A 224 1.77 -4.06 1.22
N THR A 225 0.62 -4.45 1.77
CA THR A 225 -0.52 -4.96 1.01
C THR A 225 -1.81 -4.39 1.58
N CYS A 226 -2.91 -4.50 0.83
CA CYS A 226 -4.26 -4.19 1.32
C CYS A 226 -5.15 -5.44 1.47
N THR A 227 -4.54 -6.55 1.90
CA THR A 227 -5.20 -7.84 2.19
C THR A 227 -5.01 -8.25 3.65
N LEU A 228 -5.96 -9.02 4.19
CA LEU A 228 -5.87 -9.64 5.51
C LEU A 228 -5.07 -10.96 5.50
N SER A 229 -4.85 -11.54 4.31
CA SER A 229 -4.25 -12.86 4.15
C SER A 229 -2.87 -13.01 4.77
N LYS A 230 -2.73 -13.97 5.69
CA LYS A 230 -1.42 -14.33 6.24
C LYS A 230 -0.43 -14.78 5.15
N ALA A 231 -0.93 -15.52 4.16
CA ALA A 231 -0.12 -16.06 3.06
C ALA A 231 0.51 -14.96 2.18
N GLU A 232 -0.16 -13.82 2.01
CA GLU A 232 0.34 -12.66 1.25
C GLU A 232 1.12 -11.67 2.13
N ASN A 233 1.15 -11.89 3.45
CA ASN A 233 1.69 -10.95 4.43
C ASN A 233 2.84 -11.59 5.22
N GLN A 234 2.54 -12.17 6.39
CA GLN A 234 3.54 -12.70 7.32
C GLN A 234 4.38 -13.82 6.70
N ASP A 235 3.77 -14.67 5.88
CA ASP A 235 4.46 -15.81 5.27
C ASP A 235 5.45 -15.33 4.20
N VAL A 236 5.09 -14.32 3.39
CA VAL A 236 6.00 -13.65 2.43
C VAL A 236 7.20 -13.04 3.16
N ILE A 237 6.97 -12.31 4.25
CA ILE A 237 8.05 -11.70 5.02
C ILE A 237 8.94 -12.75 5.69
N SER A 238 8.36 -13.82 6.21
CA SER A 238 9.12 -14.93 6.81
C SER A 238 10.02 -15.60 5.78
N GLU A 239 9.50 -15.86 4.57
CA GLU A 239 10.25 -16.46 3.48
C GLU A 239 11.45 -15.59 3.06
N VAL A 240 11.22 -14.27 2.94
CA VAL A 240 12.30 -13.32 2.60
C VAL A 240 13.36 -13.26 3.72
N LEU A 241 12.95 -13.19 4.99
CA LEU A 241 13.91 -13.16 6.11
C LEU A 241 14.73 -14.46 6.21
N ASN A 242 14.12 -15.61 5.92
CA ASN A 242 14.82 -16.90 5.90
C ASN A 242 15.76 -17.03 4.70
N SER A 243 15.42 -16.41 3.56
CA SER A 243 16.18 -16.50 2.32
C SER A 243 17.36 -15.52 2.24
N TYR A 244 17.30 -14.39 2.96
CA TYR A 244 18.28 -13.32 2.85
C TYR A 244 18.88 -12.96 4.22
N SER A 245 20.06 -13.50 4.52
CA SER A 245 20.78 -13.25 5.79
C SER A 245 21.23 -11.80 5.99
N ASN A 246 21.33 -11.02 4.91
CA ASN A 246 21.66 -9.61 4.94
C ASN A 246 20.43 -8.70 5.10
N ILE A 247 19.23 -9.26 5.28
CA ILE A 247 18.02 -8.51 5.56
C ILE A 247 17.62 -8.71 7.01
N MET A 248 17.37 -7.60 7.70
CA MET A 248 17.01 -7.58 9.11
C MET A 248 15.60 -7.01 9.30
N PRO A 249 14.77 -7.62 10.17
CA PRO A 249 13.50 -7.03 10.57
C PRO A 249 13.75 -5.74 11.36
N VAL A 250 12.91 -4.73 11.16
CA VAL A 250 12.93 -3.48 11.96
C VAL A 250 11.64 -3.39 12.76
N ASP A 251 11.76 -3.30 14.09
CA ASP A 251 10.60 -3.16 14.96
C ASP A 251 9.82 -1.86 14.66
N ILE A 252 8.53 -2.00 14.43
CA ILE A 252 7.59 -0.89 14.17
C ILE A 252 6.43 -0.86 15.18
N LYS A 253 6.52 -1.57 16.30
CA LYS A 253 5.52 -1.56 17.38
C LYS A 253 5.28 -0.16 17.95
N GLU A 254 6.30 0.68 18.02
CA GLU A 254 6.15 2.06 18.51
C GLU A 254 5.23 2.90 17.62
N MET A 255 5.29 2.69 16.30
CA MET A 255 4.35 3.32 15.37
C MET A 255 2.90 2.87 15.65
N ALA A 256 2.70 1.58 15.93
CA ALA A 256 1.38 1.05 16.29
C ALA A 256 0.86 1.65 17.60
N ARG A 257 1.71 1.80 18.62
CA ARG A 257 1.33 2.44 19.90
C ARG A 257 0.92 3.90 19.67
N THR A 258 1.72 4.64 18.91
CA THR A 258 1.48 6.06 18.60
C THR A 258 0.17 6.26 17.84
N CYS A 259 -0.16 5.39 16.89
CA CYS A 259 -1.36 5.51 16.06
C CYS A 259 -2.54 4.64 16.54
N SER A 260 -2.46 4.05 17.74
CA SER A 260 -3.49 3.15 18.30
C SER A 260 -4.83 3.84 18.55
N GLN A 261 -4.84 5.17 18.70
CA GLN A 261 -6.08 5.95 18.81
C GLN A 261 -6.85 6.02 17.49
N ASP A 262 -6.14 5.97 16.35
CA ASP A 262 -6.74 6.13 15.02
C ASP A 262 -6.99 4.79 14.31
N PHE A 263 -6.16 3.77 14.60
CA PHE A 263 -6.21 2.46 13.93
C PHE A 263 -6.41 1.31 14.92
N THR A 264 -7.01 0.22 14.44
CA THR A 264 -7.06 -1.07 15.15
C THR A 264 -6.08 -2.02 14.48
N PHE A 265 -5.27 -2.72 15.27
CA PHE A 265 -4.25 -3.64 14.79
C PHE A 265 -4.55 -5.08 15.20
N ALA A 266 -4.46 -6.01 14.26
CA ALA A 266 -4.48 -7.44 14.56
C ALA A 266 -3.07 -7.93 14.95
N PRO A 267 -2.96 -8.94 15.82
CA PRO A 267 -1.68 -9.54 16.14
C PRO A 267 -1.10 -10.25 14.91
N THR A 268 0.14 -9.91 14.56
CA THR A 268 0.85 -10.52 13.42
C THR A 268 1.80 -11.64 13.85
N GLY A 269 2.21 -11.66 15.12
CA GLY A 269 3.29 -12.54 15.61
C GLY A 269 4.69 -12.13 15.15
N GLN A 270 4.82 -11.00 14.43
CA GLN A 270 6.08 -10.49 13.90
C GLN A 270 6.31 -9.06 14.39
N GLU A 271 7.50 -8.75 14.91
CA GLU A 271 7.80 -7.41 15.41
C GLU A 271 7.95 -6.37 14.29
N CYS A 272 8.38 -6.83 13.12
CA CYS A 272 8.54 -5.98 11.95
C CYS A 272 7.26 -5.73 11.15
N GLY A 273 6.14 -6.35 11.53
CA GLY A 273 4.89 -6.35 10.76
C GLY A 273 3.68 -5.85 11.54
N LEU A 274 2.90 -4.95 10.96
CA LEU A 274 1.62 -4.47 11.49
C LEU A 274 0.49 -4.77 10.53
N LEU A 275 -0.65 -5.23 11.04
CA LEU A 275 -1.86 -5.44 10.25
C LEU A 275 -2.97 -4.53 10.77
N VAL A 276 -3.30 -3.47 10.03
CA VAL A 276 -4.49 -2.66 10.30
C VAL A 276 -5.73 -3.40 9.84
N ILE A 277 -6.66 -3.60 10.76
CA ILE A 277 -7.96 -4.21 10.49
C ILE A 277 -9.09 -3.18 10.66
N PRO A 278 -10.14 -3.23 9.81
CA PRO A 278 -11.33 -2.39 10.00
C PRO A 278 -12.05 -2.71 11.30
N ASP A 279 -12.36 -1.69 12.10
CA ASP A 279 -13.06 -1.83 13.38
C ASP A 279 -14.07 -0.69 13.61
N LYS A 280 -15.00 -0.86 14.56
CA LYS A 280 -16.10 0.09 14.84
C LYS A 280 -15.51 1.46 15.20
N GLY A 281 -15.84 2.47 14.39
CA GLY A 281 -15.30 3.83 14.55
C GLY A 281 -13.90 4.06 13.95
N LYS A 282 -13.20 2.98 13.56
CA LYS A 282 -11.86 2.97 12.93
C LYS A 282 -11.87 2.08 11.68
N ALA A 283 -12.73 2.39 10.72
CA ALA A 283 -12.98 1.61 9.50
C ALA A 283 -11.89 1.78 8.41
N TRP A 284 -10.63 1.89 8.84
CA TRP A 284 -9.45 1.95 7.97
C TRP A 284 -8.96 0.56 7.61
N GLY A 285 -8.05 0.47 6.64
CA GLY A 285 -7.53 -0.79 6.14
C GLY A 285 -8.52 -1.60 5.29
N PRO A 286 -8.25 -2.90 5.06
CA PRO A 286 -7.07 -3.63 5.51
C PRO A 286 -5.76 -3.03 5.00
N MET A 287 -4.71 -3.05 5.83
CA MET A 287 -3.36 -2.64 5.42
C MET A 287 -2.34 -3.41 6.24
N TYR A 288 -1.54 -4.25 5.58
CA TYR A 288 -0.34 -4.82 6.17
C TYR A 288 0.86 -3.93 5.85
N VAL A 289 1.75 -3.75 6.81
CA VAL A 289 3.00 -3.01 6.67
C VAL A 289 4.11 -3.81 7.32
N ALA A 290 5.19 -4.06 6.60
CA ALA A 290 6.41 -4.63 7.17
C ALA A 290 7.63 -3.77 6.82
N LYS A 291 8.50 -3.54 7.81
CA LYS A 291 9.72 -2.73 7.65
C LYS A 291 10.97 -3.59 7.81
N LEU A 292 11.84 -3.52 6.81
CA LEU A 292 13.08 -4.28 6.72
C LEU A 292 14.27 -3.33 6.48
N LYS A 293 15.47 -3.78 6.83
CA LYS A 293 16.72 -3.06 6.60
C LYS A 293 17.74 -4.00 5.97
N LYS A 294 18.45 -3.53 4.94
CA LYS A 294 19.62 -4.25 4.40
C LYS A 294 20.83 -3.92 5.25
N SER A 295 21.53 -4.94 5.74
CA SER A 295 22.75 -4.78 6.51
C SER A 295 23.84 -4.13 5.65
N TRP A 296 24.81 -3.49 6.31
CA TRP A 296 26.06 -3.14 5.65
C TRP A 296 26.81 -4.44 5.41
N THR A 297 27.24 -4.69 4.18
CA THR A 297 28.27 -5.69 3.92
C THR A 297 29.54 -5.20 4.59
N THR A 298 30.01 -5.93 5.62
CA THR A 298 31.37 -5.80 6.18
C THR A 298 32.42 -6.10 5.13
#